data_AF-A0A6I4VWX9-F1
#
_entry.id   AF-A0A6I4VWX9-F1
#
_cell.length_a   1.000
_cell.length_b   1.000
_cell.length_c   1.000
_cell.angle_alpha   90.00
_cell.angle_beta   90.00
_cell.angle_gamma   90.00
#
_symmetry.space_group_name_H-M   'P 1'
#
loop_
_entity.id
_entity.type
_entity.pdbx_description
1 polymer ?
#
loop_
_entity_poly.entity_id
_entity_poly.type
_entity_poly.pdbx_seq_one_letter_code
_entity_poly.pdbx_strand_id
1 'polypeptide(L)'
;MMDTIITYTNGLAALAFFVFVGLTILVAKEGKDERATLLGYKLFSFLFIFLLCGLSLIIFFTGWKTINYVMLRVCITTLMSLTILAGSFYWIIIRRKY
;
A
#
# COMPACT_ATOMS: atom_id res chain seq x y z
N MET A 1 -21.93 12.38 6.17
CA MET A 1 -21.46 11.30 5.25
C MET A 1 -19.97 11.45 4.96
N MET A 2 -19.50 12.65 4.58
CA MET A 2 -18.07 12.91 4.35
C MET A 2 -17.22 12.67 5.61
N ASP A 3 -17.69 13.12 6.78
CA ASP A 3 -16.99 12.91 8.06
C ASP A 3 -16.80 11.43 8.37
N THR A 4 -17.83 10.62 8.10
CA THR A 4 -17.80 9.17 8.29
C THR A 4 -16.74 8.50 7.40
N ILE A 5 -16.64 8.91 6.13
CA ILE A 5 -15.62 8.42 5.19
C ILE A 5 -14.22 8.79 5.71
N ILE A 6 -14.04 10.03 6.17
CA ILE A 6 -12.76 10.49 6.74
C ILE A 6 -12.39 9.66 7.97
N THR A 7 -13.34 9.37 8.87
CA THR A 7 -13.10 8.53 10.05
C THR A 7 -12.67 7.12 9.66
N TYR A 8 -13.34 6.49 8.70
CA TYR A 8 -12.95 5.16 8.22
C TYR A 8 -11.58 5.16 7.55
N THR A 9 -11.26 6.15 6.72
CA THR A 9 -9.95 6.26 6.07
C THR A 9 -8.83 6.50 7.07
N ASN A 10 -9.06 7.29 8.12
CA ASN A 10 -8.09 7.48 9.19
C ASN A 10 -7.88 6.17 9.99
N GLY A 11 -8.96 5.42 10.26
CA GLY A 11 -8.87 4.09 10.88
C GLY A 11 -8.08 3.10 10.02
N LEU A 12 -8.33 3.09 8.71
CA LEU A 12 -7.59 2.29 7.75
C LEU A 12 -6.10 2.67 7.72
N ALA A 13 -5.78 3.96 7.74
CA ALA A 13 -4.40 4.44 7.79
C ALA A 13 -3.68 4.02 9.07
N ALA A 14 -4.35 4.10 10.23
CA ALA A 14 -3.81 3.61 11.50
C ALA A 14 -3.54 2.11 11.46
N LEU A 15 -4.47 1.31 10.92
CA LEU A 15 -4.28 -0.12 10.74
C LEU A 15 -3.11 -0.42 9.79
N ALA A 16 -3.03 0.29 8.65
CA ALA A 16 -1.95 0.14 7.70
C ALA A 16 -0.58 0.48 8.31
N PHE A 17 -0.51 1.44 9.24
CA PHE A 17 0.71 1.74 9.97
C PHE A 17 1.19 0.54 10.81
N PHE A 18 0.31 -0.11 11.57
CA PHE A 18 0.67 -1.31 12.33
C PHE A 18 1.10 -2.46 11.41
N VAL A 19 0.41 -2.63 10.28
CA VAL A 19 0.78 -3.63 9.28
C VAL A 19 2.13 -3.33 8.65
N PHE A 20 2.45 -2.07 8.36
CA PHE A 20 3.75 -1.64 7.86
C PHE A 20 4.87 -2.03 8.83
N VAL A 21 4.71 -1.71 10.13
CA VAL A 21 5.68 -2.09 11.17
C VAL A 21 5.88 -3.61 11.20
N GLY A 22 4.78 -4.38 11.15
CA GLY A 22 4.84 -5.84 11.09
C GLY A 22 5.58 -6.35 9.85
N LEU A 23 5.28 -5.79 8.68
CA LEU A 23 5.95 -6.13 7.42
C LEU A 23 7.45 -5.84 7.47
N THR A 24 7.85 -4.67 7.99
CA THR A 24 9.27 -4.31 8.13
C THR A 24 10.00 -5.31 9.03
N ILE A 25 9.42 -5.71 10.15
CA ILE A 25 10.01 -6.70 11.06
C ILE A 25 10.14 -8.07 10.36
N LEU A 26 9.12 -8.48 9.61
CA LEU A 26 9.16 -9.76 8.88
C LEU A 26 10.26 -9.75 7.80
N VAL A 27 10.33 -8.69 6.99
CA VAL A 27 11.36 -8.55 5.95
C VAL A 27 12.76 -8.50 6.57
N ALA A 28 12.93 -7.78 7.69
CA ALA A 28 14.22 -7.69 8.38
C ALA A 28 14.72 -9.03 8.94
N LYS A 29 13.82 -9.99 9.22
CA LYS A 29 14.17 -11.31 9.74
C LYS A 29 14.63 -12.31 8.67
N GLU A 30 14.43 -12.00 7.39
CA GLU A 30 14.64 -12.96 6.30
C GLU A 30 16.12 -13.20 5.93
N GLY A 31 17.05 -12.46 6.53
CA GLY A 31 18.51 -12.59 6.32
C GLY A 31 19.06 -11.71 5.19
N LYS A 32 20.34 -11.92 4.84
CA LYS A 32 21.06 -11.13 3.80
C LYS A 32 21.49 -11.95 2.58
N ASP A 33 20.91 -13.13 2.41
CA ASP A 33 21.27 -14.03 1.32
C ASP A 33 20.68 -13.57 -0.03
N GLU A 34 21.17 -14.13 -1.13
CA GLU A 34 20.67 -13.82 -2.49
C GLU A 34 19.15 -14.03 -2.61
N ARG A 35 18.60 -15.04 -1.93
CA ARG A 35 17.14 -15.29 -1.87
C ARG A 35 16.38 -14.13 -1.22
N ALA A 36 16.87 -13.62 -0.09
CA ALA A 36 16.23 -12.50 0.61
C ALA A 36 16.25 -11.23 -0.25
N THR A 37 17.35 -11.00 -0.96
CA THR A 37 17.48 -9.88 -1.91
C THR A 37 16.48 -9.99 -3.06
N LEU A 38 16.33 -11.19 -3.64
CA LEU A 38 15.36 -11.46 -4.70
C LEU A 38 13.91 -11.29 -4.23
N LEU A 39 13.58 -11.76 -3.02
CA LEU A 39 12.26 -11.57 -2.41
C LEU A 39 11.97 -10.09 -2.16
N GLY A 40 12.95 -9.33 -1.66
CA GLY A 40 12.85 -7.89 -1.46
C GLY A 40 12.59 -7.15 -2.77
N TYR A 41 13.31 -7.48 -3.84
CA TYR A 41 13.10 -6.90 -5.17
C TYR A 41 11.68 -7.17 -5.69
N LYS A 42 11.18 -8.41 -5.57
CA LYS A 42 9.81 -8.76 -5.97
C LYS A 42 8.76 -8.00 -5.16
N LEU A 43 8.94 -7.90 -3.85
CA LEU A 43 8.05 -7.12 -2.99
C LEU A 43 8.03 -5.65 -3.42
N PHE A 44 9.21 -5.05 -3.61
CA PHE A 44 9.33 -3.66 -4.04
C PHE A 44 8.68 -3.43 -5.41
N SER A 45 8.99 -4.27 -6.40
CA SER A 45 8.42 -4.16 -7.74
C SER A 45 6.89 -4.24 -7.72
N PHE A 46 6.33 -5.17 -6.94
CA PHE A 46 4.88 -5.28 -6.76
C PHE A 46 4.28 -4.01 -6.13
N LEU A 47 4.85 -3.55 -5.01
CA LEU A 47 4.40 -2.34 -4.31
C LEU A 47 4.44 -1.11 -5.22
N PHE A 48 5.52 -0.96 -5.98
CA PHE A 48 5.74 0.15 -6.89
C PHE A 48 4.72 0.17 -8.03
N ILE A 49 4.53 -0.97 -8.71
CA ILE A 49 3.55 -1.08 -9.80
C ILE A 49 2.14 -0.84 -9.27
N PHE A 50 1.78 -1.44 -8.13
CA PHE A 50 0.46 -1.26 -7.52
C PHE A 50 0.18 0.21 -7.19
N LEU A 51 1.15 0.89 -6.57
CA LEU A 51 1.04 2.31 -6.24
C LEU A 51 0.90 3.18 -7.50
N LEU A 52 1.74 2.95 -8.52
CA LEU A 52 1.68 3.72 -9.76
C LEU A 52 0.37 3.52 -10.52
N CYS A 53 -0.13 2.27 -10.61
CA CYS A 53 -1.43 2.00 -11.20
C CYS A 53 -2.55 2.76 -10.46
N GLY A 54 -2.53 2.74 -9.13
CA GLY A 54 -3.51 3.48 -8.33
C GLY A 54 -3.41 4.99 -8.49
N LEU A 55 -2.19 5.55 -8.52
CA LEU A 55 -1.98 6.98 -8.74
C LEU A 55 -2.42 7.40 -10.14
N SER A 56 -2.08 6.62 -11.17
CA SER A 56 -2.52 6.84 -12.54
C SER A 56 -4.05 6.89 -12.63
N LEU A 57 -4.74 5.97 -11.94
CA LEU A 57 -6.20 5.96 -11.87
C LEU A 57 -6.75 7.22 -11.20
N ILE A 58 -6.19 7.64 -10.05
CA ILE A 58 -6.63 8.87 -9.37
C ILE A 58 -6.44 10.08 -10.30
N ILE A 59 -5.29 10.22 -10.95
CA ILE A 59 -5.00 11.31 -11.89
C ILE A 59 -6.00 11.32 -13.04
N PHE A 60 -6.25 10.15 -13.65
CA PHE A 60 -7.22 10.01 -14.73
C PHE A 60 -8.62 10.47 -14.33
N PHE A 61 -9.11 10.04 -13.15
CA PHE A 61 -10.41 10.47 -12.65
C PHE A 61 -10.46 11.96 -12.31
N THR A 62 -9.40 12.52 -11.74
CA THR A 62 -9.32 13.97 -11.46
C THR A 62 -9.26 14.82 -12.73
N GLY A 63 -8.75 14.27 -13.84
CA GLY A 63 -8.76 14.94 -15.14
C GLY A 63 -10.15 14.98 -15.77
N TRP A 64 -11.02 14.00 -15.46
CA TRP A 64 -12.37 13.90 -16.00
C TRP A 64 -13.41 14.69 -15.18
N LYS A 65 -13.22 14.76 -13.86
CA LYS A 65 -14.10 15.50 -12.95
C LYS A 65 -13.29 16.28 -11.93
N THR A 66 -13.74 17.50 -11.65
CA THR A 66 -13.23 18.30 -10.54
C THR A 66 -13.54 17.59 -9.21
N ILE A 67 -12.48 17.22 -8.50
CA ILE A 67 -12.55 16.60 -7.17
C ILE A 67 -12.10 17.64 -6.14
N ASN A 68 -12.81 17.73 -5.01
CA ASN A 68 -12.39 18.62 -3.93
C ASN A 68 -11.16 18.06 -3.18
N TYR A 69 -10.43 18.94 -2.50
CA TYR A 69 -9.20 18.55 -1.79
C TYR A 69 -9.41 17.42 -0.77
N VAL A 70 -10.54 17.44 -0.04
CA VAL A 70 -10.85 16.44 0.98
C VAL A 70 -10.98 15.05 0.37
N MET A 71 -11.72 14.91 -0.75
CA MET A 71 -11.88 13.64 -1.43
C MET A 71 -10.57 13.15 -2.04
N LEU A 72 -9.77 14.04 -2.62
CA LEU A 72 -8.45 13.69 -3.14
C LEU A 72 -7.55 13.13 -2.02
N ARG A 73 -7.52 13.79 -0.86
CA ARG A 73 -6.79 13.31 0.32
C ARG A 73 -7.25 11.93 0.75
N VAL A 74 -8.57 11.71 0.83
CA VAL A 74 -9.16 10.40 1.15
C VAL A 74 -8.69 9.32 0.16
N CYS A 75 -8.74 9.59 -1.15
CA CYS A 75 -8.29 8.65 -2.18
C CYS A 75 -6.80 8.30 -2.04
N ILE A 76 -5.93 9.30 -1.86
CA ILE A 76 -4.49 9.09 -1.72
C ILE A 76 -4.17 8.30 -0.44
N THR A 77 -4.75 8.68 0.70
CA THR A 77 -4.54 7.98 1.97
C THR A 77 -5.03 6.52 1.89
N THR A 78 -6.17 6.31 1.24
CA THR A 78 -6.71 4.96 1.02
C THR A 78 -5.78 4.14 0.12
N LEU A 79 -5.27 4.73 -0.98
CA LEU A 79 -4.33 4.07 -1.87
C LEU A 79 -3.04 3.66 -1.14
N MET A 80 -2.43 4.57 -0.38
CA MET A 80 -1.23 4.25 0.41
C MET A 80 -1.48 3.11 1.40
N SER A 81 -2.62 3.14 2.08
CA SER A 81 -3.00 2.10 3.04
C SER A 81 -3.21 0.75 2.36
N LEU A 82 -3.90 0.73 1.23
CA LEU A 82 -4.12 -0.47 0.43
C LEU A 82 -2.81 -1.03 -0.13
N THR A 83 -1.88 -0.19 -0.55
CA THR A 83 -0.55 -0.61 -1.02
C THR A 83 0.21 -1.37 0.07
N ILE A 84 0.19 -0.89 1.31
CA ILE A 84 0.83 -1.58 2.45
C ILE A 84 0.15 -2.92 2.75
N LEU A 85 -1.19 -2.94 2.77
CA LEU A 85 -1.96 -4.16 3.00
C LEU A 85 -1.69 -5.21 1.91
N ALA A 86 -1.79 -4.82 0.64
CA ALA A 86 -1.51 -5.66 -0.51
C ALA A 86 -0.07 -6.19 -0.48
N GLY A 87 0.91 -5.35 -0.15
CA GLY A 87 2.30 -5.76 0.01
C GLY A 87 2.50 -6.80 1.10
N SER A 88 1.75 -6.69 2.20
CA SER A 88 1.84 -7.63 3.30
C SER A 88 1.28 -9.00 2.94
N PHE A 89 0.13 -9.04 2.24
CA PHE A 89 -0.40 -10.29 1.69
C PHE A 89 0.55 -10.89 0.65
N TYR A 90 1.08 -10.05 -0.25
CA TYR A 90 2.02 -10.49 -1.28
C TYR A 90 3.30 -11.07 -0.66
N TRP A 91 3.85 -10.45 0.39
CA TRP A 91 5.00 -10.94 1.13
C TRP A 91 4.77 -12.36 1.66
N ILE A 92 3.62 -12.60 2.31
CA ILE A 92 3.27 -13.93 2.83
C ILE A 92 3.22 -14.97 1.70
N ILE A 93 2.68 -14.60 0.53
CA ILE A 93 2.58 -15.48 -0.64
C ILE A 93 3.97 -15.82 -1.18
N ILE A 94 4.82 -14.81 -1.44
CA ILE A 94 6.13 -15.05 -2.05
C ILE A 94 7.08 -15.80 -1.11
N ARG A 95 6.99 -15.54 0.20
CA ARG A 95 7.76 -16.25 1.23
C ARG A 95 7.43 -17.73 1.31
N ARG A 96 6.16 -18.09 1.11
CA ARG A 96 5.74 -19.50 1.09
C ARG A 96 6.15 -20.21 -0.20
N LYS A 97 6.25 -19.46 -1.31
CA LYS A 97 6.51 -20.01 -2.64
C LYS A 97 8.00 -20.23 -2.92
N TYR A 98 8.87 -19.37 -2.41
CA TYR A 98 10.32 -19.40 -2.62
C TYR A 98 10.99 -19.60 -1.28
#